data_AF-A0A442ZY80-F1
#
_entry.id   AF-A0A442ZY80-F1
#
_cell.length_a   1.000
_cell.length_b   1.000
_cell.length_c   1.000
_cell.angle_alpha   90.00
_cell.angle_beta   90.00
_cell.angle_gamma   90.00
#
_symmetry.space_group_name_H-M   'P 1'
#
loop_
_entity.id
_entity.type
_entity.pdbx_description
1 polymer ?
#
loop_
_entity_poly.entity_id
_entity_poly.type
_entity_poly.pdbx_seq_one_letter_code
_entity_poly.pdbx_strand_id
1 'polypeptide(L)'
;IVESELVLACDGIHSAVRKALFPQSREHFARYTCWRAIAPGFPQGMDPTRLTESWGAGKRIGLAAIPGERVYWFACCGANHRDDPKLAQADLAEVQAMFSGFHEPVPEVLDRTPADSLIWTDILDLDPMPSFTHGRAVLLGDAAHAVTPDLGQGAGLAIEDAAVLAALFGRLPTDRAIREYDKRRLSRAHRVAAESRLYAKVAQWQNPLVIPLRNLLVKSIPERFMDRQLEAVLDIDFEPVRNAA
;
A
#
# COMPACT_ATOMS: atom_id res chain seq x y z
N ILE A 1 -17.96 9.50 -29.05
CA ILE A 1 -18.35 10.14 -27.77
C ILE A 1 -19.34 9.21 -27.11
N VAL A 2 -19.15 8.89 -25.82
CA VAL A 2 -20.10 8.09 -25.03
C VAL A 2 -20.75 9.03 -24.03
N GLU A 3 -22.08 9.04 -23.98
CA GLU A 3 -22.85 9.83 -23.02
C GLU A 3 -23.30 8.93 -21.87
N SER A 4 -23.16 9.42 -20.64
CA SER A 4 -23.54 8.69 -19.42
C SER A 4 -24.04 9.64 -18.35
N GLU A 5 -24.97 9.17 -17.53
CA GLU A 5 -25.49 9.88 -16.36
C GLU A 5 -24.55 9.81 -15.15
N LEU A 6 -23.53 8.94 -15.19
CA LEU A 6 -22.56 8.71 -14.13
C LEU A 6 -21.25 8.17 -14.71
N VAL A 7 -20.12 8.67 -14.24
CA VAL A 7 -18.78 8.16 -14.58
C VAL A 7 -18.08 7.71 -13.30
N LEU A 8 -17.65 6.45 -13.26
CA LEU A 8 -16.79 5.92 -12.21
C LEU A 8 -15.37 5.85 -12.72
N ALA A 9 -14.48 6.63 -12.12
CA ALA A 9 -13.06 6.70 -12.47
C ALA A 9 -12.26 5.80 -11.53
N CYS A 10 -11.85 4.65 -12.07
CA CYS A 10 -11.03 3.64 -11.39
C CYS A 10 -9.70 3.41 -12.14
N ASP A 11 -9.17 4.45 -12.77
CA ASP A 11 -8.02 4.41 -13.68
C ASP A 11 -6.65 4.55 -12.99
N GLY A 12 -6.60 4.16 -11.71
CA GLY A 12 -5.36 3.99 -10.94
C GLY A 12 -4.65 5.30 -10.54
N ILE A 13 -3.46 5.16 -9.94
CA ILE A 13 -2.72 6.31 -9.41
C ILE A 13 -2.39 7.36 -10.47
N HIS A 14 -2.23 6.97 -11.74
CA HIS A 14 -1.94 7.92 -12.83
C HIS A 14 -3.18 8.53 -13.49
N SER A 15 -4.36 8.35 -12.87
CA SER A 15 -5.68 8.74 -13.38
C SER A 15 -5.70 10.02 -14.22
N ALA A 16 -6.10 9.87 -15.48
CA ALA A 16 -6.31 10.99 -16.39
C ALA A 16 -7.57 11.76 -15.99
N VAL A 17 -8.59 11.06 -15.48
CA VAL A 17 -9.83 11.68 -15.02
C VAL A 17 -9.58 12.56 -13.80
N ARG A 18 -8.81 12.08 -12.80
CA ARG A 18 -8.43 12.88 -11.63
C ARG A 18 -7.70 14.15 -12.06
N LYS A 19 -6.70 14.02 -12.95
CA LYS A 19 -5.90 15.16 -13.42
C LYS A 19 -6.76 16.21 -14.14
N ALA A 20 -7.78 15.78 -14.89
CA ALA A 20 -8.70 16.68 -15.57
C ALA A 20 -9.66 17.41 -14.61
N LEU A 21 -10.22 16.69 -13.62
CA LEU A 21 -11.23 17.23 -12.70
C LEU A 21 -10.61 17.97 -11.50
N PHE A 22 -9.41 17.56 -11.08
CA PHE A 22 -8.67 18.09 -9.94
C PHE A 22 -7.24 18.42 -10.37
N PRO A 23 -7.02 19.51 -11.13
CA PRO A 23 -5.72 19.86 -11.69
C PRO A 23 -4.66 20.18 -10.63
N GLN A 24 -5.08 20.45 -9.39
CA GLN A 24 -4.18 20.67 -8.24
C GLN A 24 -3.79 19.36 -7.53
N SER A 25 -4.36 18.21 -7.90
CA SER A 25 -3.99 16.91 -7.32
C SER A 25 -2.54 16.57 -7.67
N ARG A 26 -1.80 16.01 -6.70
CA ARG A 26 -0.37 15.70 -6.84
C ARG A 26 -0.09 14.27 -6.43
N GLU A 27 0.63 13.58 -7.31
CA GLU A 27 1.33 12.34 -6.96
C GLU A 27 2.57 12.72 -6.14
N HIS A 28 2.72 12.11 -4.98
CA HIS A 28 3.83 12.33 -4.08
C HIS A 28 4.72 11.08 -4.07
N PHE A 29 6.01 11.29 -4.36
CA PHE A 29 7.01 10.23 -4.28
C PHE A 29 7.41 10.00 -2.84
N ALA A 30 7.18 8.79 -2.33
CA ALA A 30 7.43 8.44 -0.93
C ALA A 30 8.93 8.40 -0.56
N ARG A 31 9.82 8.64 -1.53
CA ARG A 31 11.29 8.67 -1.39
C ARG A 31 11.90 7.30 -1.12
N TYR A 32 11.24 6.27 -1.64
CA TYR A 32 11.72 4.90 -1.62
C TYR A 32 11.14 4.10 -2.78
N THR A 33 11.82 3.02 -3.09
CA THR A 33 11.47 2.12 -4.18
C THR A 33 11.34 0.70 -3.67
N CYS A 34 10.76 -0.18 -4.48
CA CYS A 34 10.47 -1.55 -4.10
C CYS A 34 10.76 -2.51 -5.25
N TRP A 35 11.47 -3.60 -4.95
CA TRP A 35 11.53 -4.79 -5.79
C TRP A 35 10.63 -5.87 -5.23
N ARG A 36 9.98 -6.63 -6.11
CA ARG A 36 9.09 -7.74 -5.76
C ARG A 36 9.29 -8.90 -6.70
N ALA A 37 9.22 -10.12 -6.18
CA ALA A 37 9.22 -11.33 -6.98
C ALA A 37 8.59 -12.49 -6.22
N ILE A 38 8.55 -13.65 -6.87
CA ILE A 38 8.07 -14.91 -6.29
C ILE A 38 9.21 -15.93 -6.37
N ALA A 39 9.61 -16.46 -5.23
CA ALA A 39 10.57 -17.56 -5.14
C ALA A 39 9.83 -18.92 -5.01
N PRO A 40 10.32 -19.99 -5.65
CA PRO A 40 9.83 -21.35 -5.44
C PRO A 40 10.38 -21.96 -4.16
N GLY A 41 9.60 -22.87 -3.58
CA GLY A 41 9.91 -23.60 -2.36
C GLY A 41 9.81 -22.76 -1.10
N PHE A 42 9.43 -23.39 0.00
CA PHE A 42 9.58 -22.77 1.31
C PHE A 42 11.04 -22.91 1.78
N PRO A 43 11.66 -21.81 2.24
CA PRO A 43 13.00 -21.87 2.79
C PRO A 43 13.00 -22.54 4.16
N GLN A 44 14.16 -22.99 4.61
CA GLN A 44 14.27 -23.72 5.86
C GLN A 44 13.88 -22.82 7.06
N GLY A 45 13.00 -23.31 7.93
CA GLY A 45 12.62 -22.60 9.16
C GLY A 45 11.60 -21.47 8.96
N MET A 46 11.09 -21.26 7.75
CA MET A 46 9.95 -20.36 7.53
C MET A 46 8.65 -20.99 8.07
N ASP A 47 7.90 -20.20 8.84
CA ASP A 47 6.52 -20.51 9.21
C ASP A 47 5.59 -20.02 8.08
N PRO A 48 4.96 -20.91 7.30
CA PRO A 48 4.12 -20.52 6.16
C PRO A 48 2.81 -19.86 6.58
N THR A 49 2.48 -19.84 7.88
CA THR A 49 1.27 -19.18 8.40
C THR A 49 1.48 -17.70 8.69
N ARG A 50 2.73 -17.22 8.64
CA ARG A 50 3.10 -15.85 9.00
C ARG A 50 3.52 -15.04 7.79
N LEU A 51 3.07 -13.80 7.74
CA LEU A 51 3.73 -12.74 7.00
C LEU A 51 4.83 -12.16 7.89
N THR A 52 6.04 -12.06 7.38
CA THR A 52 7.16 -11.47 8.09
C THR A 52 7.62 -10.20 7.40
N GLU A 53 8.10 -9.24 8.19
CA GLU A 53 8.76 -8.06 7.69
C GLU A 53 9.97 -7.74 8.57
N SER A 54 11.14 -7.64 7.95
CA SER A 54 12.42 -7.40 8.60
C SER A 54 12.92 -5.99 8.28
N TRP A 55 13.35 -5.26 9.30
CA TRP A 55 13.75 -3.86 9.19
C TRP A 55 15.25 -3.66 9.42
N GLY A 56 15.93 -3.17 8.39
CA GLY A 56 17.32 -2.74 8.44
C GLY A 56 17.47 -1.23 8.62
N ALA A 57 18.67 -0.73 8.31
CA ALA A 57 18.95 0.70 8.21
C ALA A 57 18.50 1.21 6.83
N GLY A 58 17.33 1.86 6.76
CA GLY A 58 16.76 2.36 5.50
C GLY A 58 16.37 1.28 4.47
N LYS A 59 16.30 0.02 4.89
CA LYS A 59 15.95 -1.14 4.07
C LYS A 59 14.91 -1.98 4.77
N ARG A 60 14.01 -2.59 4.01
CA ARG A 60 12.94 -3.44 4.52
C ARG A 60 12.72 -4.60 3.57
N ILE A 61 12.52 -5.79 4.10
CA ILE A 61 12.19 -6.96 3.30
C ILE A 61 11.07 -7.73 3.98
N GLY A 62 10.05 -8.10 3.23
CA GLY A 62 8.95 -8.91 3.75
C GLY A 62 8.74 -10.16 2.93
N LEU A 63 8.36 -11.23 3.61
CA LEU A 63 8.16 -12.56 3.06
C LEU A 63 6.75 -13.03 3.41
N ALA A 64 6.05 -13.58 2.43
CA ALA A 64 4.74 -14.21 2.62
C ALA A 64 4.65 -15.51 1.83
N ALA A 65 4.30 -16.59 2.50
CA ALA A 65 3.98 -17.84 1.82
C ALA A 65 2.69 -17.67 1.00
N ILE A 66 2.71 -18.19 -0.23
CA ILE A 66 1.55 -18.19 -1.14
C ILE A 66 1.30 -19.63 -1.65
N PRO A 67 0.10 -19.93 -2.18
CA PRO A 67 -0.23 -21.27 -2.65
C PRO A 67 0.76 -21.85 -3.67
N GLY A 68 0.96 -23.17 -3.59
CA GLY A 68 1.87 -23.92 -4.46
C GLY A 68 3.33 -23.91 -3.99
N GLU A 69 3.57 -23.85 -2.68
CA GLU A 69 4.91 -23.82 -2.07
C GLU A 69 5.80 -22.73 -2.66
N ARG A 70 5.29 -21.49 -2.66
CA ARG A 70 6.00 -20.32 -3.18
C ARG A 70 6.04 -19.23 -2.12
N VAL A 71 7.03 -18.36 -2.22
CA VAL A 71 7.18 -17.19 -1.35
C VAL A 71 7.10 -15.94 -2.20
N TYR A 72 6.08 -15.12 -1.95
CA TYR A 72 6.10 -13.73 -2.39
C TYR A 72 7.01 -12.94 -1.47
N TRP A 73 7.88 -12.12 -2.05
CA TRP A 73 8.70 -11.20 -1.28
C TRP A 73 8.70 -9.80 -1.88
N PHE A 74 8.94 -8.82 -1.01
CA PHE A 74 9.22 -7.45 -1.40
C PHE A 74 10.45 -6.94 -0.67
N ALA A 75 11.25 -6.12 -1.33
CA ALA A 75 12.43 -5.48 -0.77
C ALA A 75 12.38 -3.99 -1.08
N CYS A 76 12.38 -3.14 -0.06
CA CYS A 76 12.30 -1.69 -0.18
C CYS A 76 13.60 -1.03 0.29
N CYS A 77 14.05 0.00 -0.42
CA CYS A 77 15.11 0.88 0.05
C CYS A 77 14.83 2.35 -0.30
N GLY A 78 15.42 3.26 0.47
CA GLY A 78 15.34 4.69 0.20
C GLY A 78 15.88 5.05 -1.19
N ALA A 79 15.26 6.04 -1.82
CA ALA A 79 15.59 6.54 -3.15
C ALA A 79 15.49 8.07 -3.15
N ASN A 80 16.51 8.74 -3.69
CA ASN A 80 16.61 10.21 -3.62
C ASN A 80 15.67 10.91 -4.61
N HIS A 81 15.48 10.32 -5.78
CA HIS A 81 14.59 10.80 -6.82
C HIS A 81 13.83 9.63 -7.44
N ARG A 82 12.71 9.96 -8.08
CA ARG A 82 11.92 9.03 -8.87
C ARG A 82 12.73 8.57 -10.09
N ASP A 83 12.44 7.39 -10.58
CA ASP A 83 13.00 6.78 -11.78
C ASP A 83 14.54 6.72 -11.74
N ASP A 84 15.12 6.41 -10.57
CA ASP A 84 16.57 6.24 -10.43
C ASP A 84 17.04 5.11 -11.33
N PRO A 85 17.84 5.39 -12.39
CA PRO A 85 18.24 4.37 -13.35
C PRO A 85 19.01 3.21 -12.72
N LYS A 86 19.77 3.47 -11.66
CA LYS A 86 20.55 2.41 -10.99
C LYS A 86 19.63 1.45 -10.24
N LEU A 87 18.58 1.97 -9.60
CA LEU A 87 17.64 1.12 -8.87
C LEU A 87 16.66 0.43 -9.84
N ALA A 88 16.21 1.14 -10.87
CA ALA A 88 15.29 0.62 -11.87
C ALA A 88 15.89 -0.51 -12.73
N GLN A 89 17.20 -0.45 -12.97
CA GLN A 89 17.93 -1.45 -13.76
C GLN A 89 18.65 -2.47 -12.88
N ALA A 90 18.51 -2.38 -11.55
CA ALA A 90 19.17 -3.29 -10.63
C ALA A 90 18.69 -4.73 -10.88
N ASP A 91 19.63 -5.63 -11.14
CA ASP A 91 19.32 -7.05 -11.28
C ASP A 91 19.19 -7.74 -9.90
N LEU A 92 18.82 -9.02 -9.91
CA LEU A 92 18.65 -9.79 -8.69
C LEU A 92 19.94 -9.88 -7.86
N ALA A 93 21.12 -9.95 -8.50
CA ALA A 93 22.40 -10.03 -7.80
C ALA A 93 22.74 -8.70 -7.10
N GLU A 94 22.41 -7.56 -7.71
CA GLU A 94 22.52 -6.25 -7.08
C GLU A 94 21.55 -6.11 -5.90
N VAL A 95 20.32 -6.60 -6.03
CA VAL A 95 19.35 -6.66 -4.92
C VAL A 95 19.87 -7.57 -3.79
N GLN A 96 20.37 -8.76 -4.09
CA GLN A 96 21.00 -9.65 -3.10
C GLN A 96 22.15 -8.95 -2.36
N ALA A 97 23.04 -8.26 -3.09
CA ALA A 97 24.13 -7.51 -2.49
C ALA A 97 23.62 -6.40 -1.56
N MET A 98 22.56 -5.67 -1.96
CA MET A 98 21.93 -4.66 -1.12
C MET A 98 21.31 -5.23 0.16
N PHE A 99 20.81 -6.47 0.13
CA PHE A 99 20.12 -7.10 1.27
C PHE A 99 20.96 -8.18 1.99
N SER A 100 22.25 -8.30 1.67
CA SER A 100 23.18 -9.30 2.22
C SER A 100 23.34 -9.31 3.75
N GLY A 101 23.03 -8.19 4.41
CA GLY A 101 23.08 -8.08 5.88
C GLY A 101 21.81 -8.59 6.60
N PHE A 102 20.80 -9.09 5.88
CA PHE A 102 19.57 -9.61 6.47
C PHE A 102 19.73 -11.07 6.91
N HIS A 103 18.96 -11.45 7.93
CA HIS A 103 18.99 -12.77 8.54
C HIS A 103 18.29 -13.84 7.67
N GLU A 104 18.54 -15.11 7.97
CA GLU A 104 17.76 -16.21 7.38
C GLU A 104 16.26 -16.08 7.69
N PRO A 105 15.36 -16.42 6.75
CA PRO A 105 15.62 -17.07 5.46
C PRO A 105 15.77 -16.10 4.27
N VAL A 106 16.08 -14.82 4.50
CA VAL A 106 16.12 -13.81 3.42
C VAL A 106 17.11 -14.18 2.30
N PRO A 107 18.39 -14.53 2.58
CA PRO A 107 19.33 -14.93 1.53
C PRO A 107 18.83 -16.13 0.72
N GLU A 108 18.32 -17.18 1.39
CA GLU A 108 17.79 -18.38 0.75
C GLU A 108 16.62 -18.08 -0.21
N VAL A 109 15.71 -17.18 0.17
CA VAL A 109 14.59 -16.76 -0.70
C VAL A 109 15.10 -16.00 -1.92
N LEU A 110 16.03 -15.07 -1.73
CA LEU A 110 16.58 -14.30 -2.84
C LEU A 110 17.40 -15.19 -3.80
N ASP A 111 18.15 -16.17 -3.30
CA ASP A 111 18.91 -17.13 -4.10
C ASP A 111 18.03 -18.03 -4.96
N ARG A 112 16.83 -18.39 -4.47
CA ARG A 112 15.86 -19.21 -5.21
C ARG A 112 15.07 -18.43 -6.24
N THR A 113 15.11 -17.10 -6.20
CA THR A 113 14.25 -16.26 -7.06
C THR A 113 14.72 -16.33 -8.53
N PRO A 114 13.81 -16.54 -9.49
CA PRO A 114 14.16 -16.47 -10.92
C PRO A 114 14.63 -15.05 -11.29
N ALA A 115 15.79 -14.94 -11.94
CA ALA A 115 16.43 -13.65 -12.22
C ALA A 115 15.58 -12.70 -13.10
N ASP A 116 14.71 -13.25 -13.95
CA ASP A 116 13.84 -12.52 -14.88
C ASP A 116 12.45 -12.19 -14.27
N SER A 117 12.21 -12.53 -13.01
CA SER A 117 10.91 -12.33 -12.34
C SER A 117 10.81 -11.03 -11.52
N LEU A 118 11.89 -10.24 -11.48
CA LEU A 118 12.00 -9.06 -10.64
C LEU A 118 11.16 -7.90 -11.17
N ILE A 119 10.23 -7.41 -10.35
CA ILE A 119 9.43 -6.23 -10.64
C ILE A 119 9.93 -5.09 -9.77
N TRP A 120 10.37 -4.01 -10.40
CA TRP A 120 10.75 -2.77 -9.74
C TRP A 120 9.64 -1.73 -9.83
N THR A 121 9.39 -0.98 -8.76
CA THR A 121 8.42 0.13 -8.77
C THR A 121 8.77 1.17 -7.72
N ASP A 122 8.76 2.44 -8.12
CA ASP A 122 8.77 3.55 -7.17
C ASP A 122 7.46 3.65 -6.40
N ILE A 123 7.58 3.90 -5.10
CA ILE A 123 6.40 4.07 -4.28
C ILE A 123 5.90 5.50 -4.35
N LEU A 124 4.68 5.62 -4.86
CA LEU A 124 3.93 6.86 -4.99
C LEU A 124 2.65 6.75 -4.17
N ASP A 125 2.21 7.88 -3.65
CA ASP A 125 0.86 8.06 -3.10
C ASP A 125 0.26 9.37 -3.61
N LEU A 126 -0.96 9.69 -3.18
CA LEU A 126 -1.61 10.96 -3.46
C LEU A 126 -1.58 11.85 -2.22
N ASP A 127 -1.36 13.15 -2.45
CA ASP A 127 -1.71 14.14 -1.44
C ASP A 127 -3.23 14.10 -1.17
N PRO A 128 -3.66 14.31 0.10
CA PRO A 128 -5.06 14.28 0.48
C PRO A 128 -5.92 15.14 -0.45
N MET A 129 -6.87 14.51 -1.16
CA MET A 129 -7.76 15.21 -2.06
C MET A 129 -8.85 15.97 -1.26
N PRO A 130 -9.38 17.08 -1.78
CA PRO A 130 -10.47 17.80 -1.12
C PRO A 130 -11.84 17.11 -1.28
N SER A 131 -12.00 16.28 -2.31
CA SER A 131 -13.19 15.48 -2.63
C SER A 131 -12.82 14.40 -3.63
N PHE A 132 -13.53 13.29 -3.63
CA PHE A 132 -13.45 12.22 -4.64
C PHE A 132 -14.53 12.35 -5.71
N THR A 133 -15.30 13.44 -5.72
CA THR A 133 -16.44 13.61 -6.62
C THR A 133 -16.43 14.97 -7.30
N HIS A 134 -16.88 15.01 -8.56
CA HIS A 134 -17.07 16.25 -9.31
C HIS A 134 -18.29 16.12 -10.21
N GLY A 135 -19.41 16.75 -9.83
CA GLY A 135 -20.67 16.59 -10.54
C GLY A 135 -21.12 15.12 -10.58
N ARG A 136 -21.15 14.54 -11.78
CA ARG A 136 -21.51 13.13 -12.05
C ARG A 136 -20.30 12.22 -12.26
N ALA A 137 -19.11 12.65 -11.89
CA ALA A 137 -17.91 11.83 -11.86
C ALA A 137 -17.53 11.48 -10.41
N VAL A 138 -17.23 10.20 -10.18
CA VAL A 138 -16.81 9.66 -8.87
C VAL A 138 -15.50 8.90 -9.06
N LEU A 139 -14.47 9.27 -8.29
CA LEU A 139 -13.19 8.59 -8.25
C LEU A 139 -13.21 7.48 -7.17
N LEU A 140 -12.65 6.32 -7.48
CA LEU A 140 -12.51 5.19 -6.55
C LEU A 140 -11.10 4.58 -6.63
N GLY A 141 -10.70 3.91 -5.54
CA GLY A 141 -9.39 3.27 -5.43
C GLY A 141 -8.24 4.26 -5.63
N ASP A 142 -7.16 3.81 -6.24
CA ASP A 142 -5.95 4.63 -6.43
C ASP A 142 -6.19 5.90 -7.27
N ALA A 143 -7.25 5.95 -8.07
CA ALA A 143 -7.62 7.18 -8.77
C ALA A 143 -8.01 8.30 -7.80
N ALA A 144 -8.58 7.95 -6.64
CA ALA A 144 -9.04 8.87 -5.59
C ALA A 144 -8.02 9.04 -4.46
N HIS A 145 -7.42 7.94 -4.00
CA HIS A 145 -6.69 7.90 -2.74
C HIS A 145 -5.56 6.87 -2.73
N ALA A 146 -4.75 6.81 -3.80
CA ALA A 146 -3.58 5.94 -3.78
C ALA A 146 -2.74 6.20 -2.52
N VAL A 147 -2.46 5.13 -1.77
CA VAL A 147 -1.69 5.15 -0.54
C VAL A 147 -0.41 4.34 -0.72
N THR A 148 0.60 4.60 0.09
CA THR A 148 1.76 3.72 0.13
C THR A 148 1.34 2.31 0.56
N PRO A 149 2.04 1.24 0.13
CA PRO A 149 1.64 -0.13 0.42
C PRO A 149 1.94 -0.58 1.85
N ASP A 150 2.47 0.30 2.71
CA ASP A 150 3.02 -0.04 4.02
C ASP A 150 2.03 -0.69 4.99
N LEU A 151 0.73 -0.39 4.88
CA LEU A 151 -0.33 -1.02 5.67
C LEU A 151 -1.11 -2.11 4.90
N GLY A 152 -0.76 -2.37 3.64
CA GLY A 152 -1.48 -3.35 2.81
C GLY A 152 -2.92 -2.98 2.48
N GLN A 153 -3.31 -1.70 2.63
CA GLN A 153 -4.72 -1.28 2.57
C GLN A 153 -5.18 -0.69 1.23
N GLY A 154 -4.32 -0.41 0.26
CA GLY A 154 -4.74 0.23 -1.00
C GLY A 154 -5.86 -0.53 -1.73
N ALA A 155 -5.69 -1.84 -1.93
CA ALA A 155 -6.71 -2.69 -2.54
C ALA A 155 -7.96 -2.82 -1.65
N GLY A 156 -7.78 -2.89 -0.31
CA GLY A 156 -8.88 -2.91 0.65
C GLY A 156 -9.75 -1.66 0.55
N LEU A 157 -9.14 -0.48 0.47
CA LEU A 157 -9.83 0.79 0.31
C LEU A 157 -10.65 0.84 -1.00
N ALA A 158 -10.10 0.34 -2.10
CA ALA A 158 -10.83 0.27 -3.38
C ALA A 158 -12.05 -0.67 -3.30
N ILE A 159 -11.92 -1.81 -2.61
CA ILE A 159 -13.05 -2.74 -2.38
C ILE A 159 -14.09 -2.09 -1.46
N GLU A 160 -13.65 -1.44 -0.38
CA GLU A 160 -14.53 -0.67 0.51
C GLU A 160 -15.31 0.41 -0.27
N ASP A 161 -14.65 1.14 -1.18
CA ASP A 161 -15.31 2.14 -2.02
C ASP A 161 -16.43 1.52 -2.86
N ALA A 162 -16.13 0.42 -3.55
CA ALA A 162 -17.11 -0.26 -4.39
C ALA A 162 -18.32 -0.74 -3.58
N ALA A 163 -18.08 -1.31 -2.39
CA ALA A 163 -19.14 -1.77 -1.50
C ALA A 163 -20.00 -0.61 -0.97
N VAL A 164 -19.37 0.47 -0.51
CA VAL A 164 -20.08 1.67 -0.02
C VAL A 164 -20.89 2.32 -1.13
N LEU A 165 -20.29 2.48 -2.31
CA LEU A 165 -20.95 3.12 -3.45
C LEU A 165 -22.16 2.30 -3.92
N ALA A 166 -22.02 0.98 -4.07
CA ALA A 166 -23.12 0.08 -4.44
C ALA A 166 -24.27 0.13 -3.41
N ALA A 167 -23.94 0.11 -2.12
CA ALA A 167 -24.91 0.19 -1.03
C ALA A 167 -25.67 1.53 -0.99
N LEU A 168 -25.02 2.64 -1.36
CA LEU A 168 -25.63 3.97 -1.39
C LEU A 168 -26.53 4.14 -2.61
N PHE A 169 -26.07 3.73 -3.81
CA PHE A 169 -26.91 3.82 -5.02
C PHE A 169 -28.13 2.90 -4.96
N GLY A 170 -28.07 1.78 -4.25
CA GLY A 170 -29.23 0.92 -4.04
C GLY A 170 -30.34 1.53 -3.14
N ARG A 171 -30.06 2.64 -2.44
CA ARG A 171 -30.96 3.20 -1.41
C ARG A 171 -31.27 4.68 -1.57
N LEU A 172 -30.39 5.44 -2.22
CA LEU A 172 -30.47 6.90 -2.30
C LEU A 172 -30.51 7.35 -3.76
N PRO A 173 -31.19 8.47 -4.05
CA PRO A 173 -31.05 9.13 -5.35
C PRO A 173 -29.57 9.45 -5.66
N THR A 174 -29.19 9.37 -6.94
CA THR A 174 -27.80 9.47 -7.41
C THR A 174 -27.02 10.62 -6.78
N ASP A 175 -27.56 11.84 -6.79
CA ASP A 175 -26.85 13.01 -6.27
C ASP A 175 -26.60 12.92 -4.75
N ARG A 176 -27.53 12.29 -4.01
CA ARG A 176 -27.36 12.08 -2.57
C ARG A 176 -26.38 10.95 -2.29
N ALA A 177 -26.41 9.87 -3.08
CA ALA A 177 -25.45 8.77 -2.98
C ALA A 177 -24.01 9.25 -3.20
N ILE A 178 -23.76 10.09 -4.21
CA ILE A 178 -22.44 10.68 -4.51
C ILE A 178 -21.92 11.50 -3.31
N ARG A 179 -22.75 12.40 -2.75
CA ARG A 179 -22.35 13.22 -1.60
C ARG A 179 -22.07 12.40 -0.34
N GLU A 180 -22.88 11.37 -0.08
CA GLU A 180 -22.67 10.49 1.06
C GLU A 180 -21.43 9.61 0.89
N TYR A 181 -21.16 9.15 -0.33
CA TYR A 181 -19.93 8.42 -0.67
C TYR A 181 -18.71 9.29 -0.35
N ASP A 182 -18.68 10.51 -0.88
CA ASP A 182 -17.56 11.44 -0.68
C ASP A 182 -17.27 11.66 0.80
N LYS A 183 -18.31 12.03 1.57
CA LYS A 183 -18.19 12.28 3.00
C LYS A 183 -17.64 11.08 3.78
N ARG A 184 -18.11 9.86 3.46
CA ARG A 184 -17.72 8.64 4.19
C ARG A 184 -16.30 8.19 3.83
N ARG A 185 -15.96 8.21 2.54
CA ARG A 185 -14.70 7.66 2.04
C ARG A 185 -13.53 8.61 2.23
N LEU A 186 -13.73 9.92 2.12
CA LEU A 186 -12.66 10.92 2.25
C LEU A 186 -11.94 10.81 3.59
N SER A 187 -12.68 10.78 4.70
CA SER A 187 -12.11 10.68 6.05
C SER A 187 -11.35 9.36 6.26
N ARG A 188 -11.94 8.24 5.83
CA ARG A 188 -11.33 6.90 5.95
C ARG A 188 -10.03 6.81 5.15
N ALA A 189 -10.05 7.24 3.89
CA ALA A 189 -8.88 7.25 3.03
C ALA A 189 -7.76 8.15 3.58
N HIS A 190 -8.07 9.35 4.05
CA HIS A 190 -7.08 10.26 4.64
C HIS A 190 -6.42 9.67 5.90
N ARG A 191 -7.19 9.00 6.76
CA ARG A 191 -6.65 8.33 7.95
C ARG A 191 -5.64 7.26 7.55
N VAL A 192 -6.02 6.36 6.64
CA VAL A 192 -5.16 5.27 6.18
C VAL A 192 -3.90 5.82 5.47
N ALA A 193 -4.04 6.86 4.64
CA ALA A 193 -2.90 7.51 3.99
C ALA A 193 -1.91 8.09 5.02
N ALA A 194 -2.41 8.78 6.05
CA ALA A 194 -1.57 9.37 7.09
C ALA A 194 -0.85 8.31 7.93
N GLU A 195 -1.56 7.24 8.32
CA GLU A 195 -1.00 6.12 9.07
C GLU A 195 0.07 5.38 8.24
N SER A 196 -0.21 5.16 6.95
CA SER A 196 0.72 4.48 6.03
C SER A 196 1.99 5.30 5.81
N ARG A 197 1.86 6.63 5.61
CA ARG A 197 3.01 7.56 5.53
C ARG A 197 3.85 7.56 6.81
N LEU A 198 3.20 7.52 7.98
CA LEU A 198 3.90 7.47 9.26
C LEU A 198 4.68 6.15 9.41
N TYR A 199 4.05 5.03 9.09
CA TYR A 199 4.69 3.71 9.09
C TYR A 199 5.92 3.71 8.20
N ALA A 200 5.77 4.13 6.93
CA ALA A 200 6.86 4.20 5.95
C ALA A 200 8.05 4.99 6.49
N LYS A 201 7.76 6.17 7.07
CA LYS A 201 8.78 7.06 7.64
C LYS A 201 9.57 6.40 8.77
N VAL A 202 8.90 5.70 9.69
CA VAL A 202 9.55 5.03 10.83
C VAL A 202 10.34 3.80 10.39
N ALA A 203 9.76 3.00 9.50
CA ALA A 203 10.39 1.78 8.99
C ALA A 203 11.70 2.08 8.25
N GLN A 204 11.78 3.23 7.57
CA GLN A 204 12.93 3.61 6.73
C GLN A 204 13.95 4.52 7.42
N TRP A 205 13.90 4.69 8.74
CA TRP A 205 14.94 5.44 9.44
C TRP A 205 16.34 4.88 9.17
N GLN A 206 17.24 5.79 8.79
CA GLN A 206 18.65 5.51 8.48
C GLN A 206 19.60 5.97 9.59
N ASN A 207 19.13 6.82 10.51
CA ASN A 207 20.01 7.43 11.51
C ASN A 207 20.49 6.36 12.53
N PRO A 208 21.81 6.10 12.62
CA PRO A 208 22.37 5.05 13.47
C PRO A 208 22.13 5.30 14.98
N LEU A 209 21.83 6.54 15.37
CA LEU A 209 21.49 6.88 16.76
C LEU A 209 20.03 6.55 17.10
N VAL A 210 19.14 6.54 16.10
CA VAL A 210 17.70 6.36 16.30
C VAL A 210 17.27 4.92 16.06
N ILE A 211 17.99 4.16 15.22
CA ILE A 211 17.71 2.76 14.94
C ILE A 211 17.68 1.88 16.21
N PRO A 212 18.64 1.98 17.16
CA PRO A 212 18.59 1.19 18.39
C PRO A 212 17.34 1.48 19.21
N LEU A 213 16.93 2.76 19.28
CA LEU A 213 15.72 3.18 19.97
C LEU A 213 14.47 2.63 19.29
N ARG A 214 14.36 2.75 17.96
CA ARG A 214 13.27 2.15 17.17
C ARG A 214 13.18 0.64 17.44
N ASN A 215 14.30 -0.07 17.36
CA ASN A 215 14.35 -1.51 17.55
C ASN A 215 13.94 -1.90 18.99
N LEU A 216 14.33 -1.10 19.99
CA LEU A 216 13.91 -1.30 21.38
C LEU A 216 12.41 -1.09 21.52
N LEU A 217 11.87 -0.02 20.93
CA LEU A 217 10.44 0.30 20.99
C LEU A 217 9.61 -0.78 20.31
N VAL A 218 9.97 -1.20 19.10
CA VAL A 218 9.27 -2.26 18.35
C VAL A 218 9.28 -3.58 19.12
N LYS A 219 10.42 -3.98 19.71
CA LYS A 219 10.51 -5.18 20.56
C LYS A 219 9.65 -5.09 21.83
N SER A 220 9.34 -3.87 22.27
CA SER A 220 8.54 -3.63 23.47
C SER A 220 7.05 -3.49 23.17
N ILE A 221 6.64 -3.46 21.89
CA ILE A 221 5.23 -3.46 21.50
C ILE A 221 4.69 -4.88 21.75
N PRO A 222 3.72 -5.06 22.67
CA PRO A 222 3.11 -6.36 22.89
C PRO A 222 2.41 -6.84 21.61
N GLU A 223 2.47 -8.14 21.31
CA GLU A 223 1.82 -8.74 20.12
C GLU A 223 0.34 -8.31 20.01
N ARG A 224 -0.39 -8.28 21.13
CA ARG A 224 -1.79 -7.82 21.21
C ARG A 224 -2.04 -6.41 20.69
N PHE A 225 -1.04 -5.53 20.73
CA PHE A 225 -1.16 -4.17 20.22
C PHE A 225 -0.97 -4.12 18.69
N MET A 226 -0.11 -4.98 18.16
CA MET A 226 -0.03 -5.21 16.71
C MET A 226 -1.31 -5.87 16.19
N ASP A 227 -1.84 -6.86 16.90
CA ASP A 227 -3.12 -7.50 16.56
C ASP A 227 -4.26 -6.49 16.59
N ARG A 228 -4.32 -5.61 17.59
CA ARG A 228 -5.33 -4.54 17.66
C ARG A 228 -5.18 -3.48 16.57
N GLN A 229 -3.96 -3.16 16.14
CA GLN A 229 -3.77 -2.27 14.99
C GLN A 229 -4.20 -2.95 13.69
N LEU A 230 -3.84 -4.22 13.51
CA LEU A 230 -4.27 -5.02 12.37
C LEU A 230 -5.80 -5.15 12.37
N GLU A 231 -6.40 -5.46 13.51
CA GLU A 231 -7.85 -5.42 13.72
C GLU A 231 -8.39 -4.04 13.40
N ALA A 232 -7.94 -2.93 14.00
CA ALA A 232 -8.50 -1.60 13.71
C ALA A 232 -8.34 -1.16 12.23
N VAL A 233 -7.33 -1.67 11.54
CA VAL A 233 -7.13 -1.46 10.11
C VAL A 233 -8.11 -2.31 9.28
N LEU A 234 -8.33 -3.56 9.67
CA LEU A 234 -9.23 -4.54 9.05
C LEU A 234 -10.70 -4.44 9.50
N ASP A 235 -10.95 -3.78 10.63
CA ASP A 235 -12.23 -3.63 11.30
C ASP A 235 -12.98 -2.54 10.54
N ILE A 236 -13.57 -3.01 9.46
CA ILE A 236 -14.52 -2.27 8.67
C ILE A 236 -15.84 -2.49 9.35
N ASP A 237 -16.22 -1.55 10.21
CA ASP A 237 -17.60 -1.42 10.63
C ASP A 237 -18.44 -1.17 9.37
N PHE A 238 -19.04 -2.25 8.82
CA PHE A 238 -20.06 -2.18 7.77
C PHE A 238 -21.41 -1.68 8.31
N GLU A 239 -21.42 -1.11 9.51
CA GLU A 239 -22.49 -0.29 10.10
C GLU A 239 -23.15 0.72 9.12
N PRO A 240 -22.46 1.36 8.14
CA PRO A 240 -23.11 2.27 7.20
C PRO A 240 -24.08 1.59 6.23
N VAL A 241 -24.16 0.25 6.21
CA VAL A 241 -25.11 -0.55 5.44
C VAL A 241 -26.40 -0.84 6.24
N ARG A 242 -26.39 -0.73 7.57
CA ARG A 242 -27.55 -1.07 8.43
C ARG A 242 -28.36 0.12 8.92
N ASN A 243 -27.73 1.25 9.23
CA ASN A 243 -28.40 2.35 9.96
C ASN A 243 -28.69 3.59 9.08
N ALA A 244 -29.44 3.39 7.99
CA ALA A 244 -30.09 4.47 7.25
C ALA A 244 -31.54 4.05 6.94
N ALA A 245 -32.34 3.94 7.99
CA ALA A 245 -33.79 3.89 7.96
C ALA A 245 -34.33 5.09 8.75
#